data_AF-A0A7Y2UR54-F1
#
_entry.id   AF-A0A7Y2UR54-F1
#
_cell.length_a   1.000
_cell.length_b   1.000
_cell.length_c   1.000
_cell.angle_alpha   90.00
_cell.angle_beta   90.00
_cell.angle_gamma   90.00
#
_symmetry.space_group_name_H-M   'P 1'
#
loop_
_entity.id
_entity.type
_entity.pdbx_description
1 polymer ?
#
loop_
_entity_poly.entity_id
_entity_poly.type
_entity_poly.pdbx_seq_one_letter_code
_entity_poly.pdbx_strand_id
1 'polypeptide(L)'
;MTPASATDVSYQVLDFDQLEGWAQDDHAEALKVFLNTCRDMKDPDWTALCNFAEAEPEPRQFFELFFRPVLIEDGQEALFTGYFEPELDGDRYRSA
;
A
#
# COMPACT_ATOMS: atom_id res chain seq x y z
N MET A 1 -23.26 -12.73 10.29
CA MET A 1 -22.33 -12.31 9.23
C MET A 1 -21.96 -13.58 8.46
N THR A 2 -22.47 -13.76 7.25
CA THR A 2 -22.01 -14.85 6.38
C THR A 2 -20.68 -14.39 5.77
N PRO A 3 -19.60 -15.20 5.82
CA PRO A 3 -18.34 -14.81 5.19
C PRO A 3 -18.53 -14.70 3.67
N ALA A 4 -17.94 -13.68 3.06
CA ALA A 4 -17.88 -13.55 1.61
C ALA A 4 -17.12 -14.76 1.01
N SER A 5 -17.63 -15.31 -0.09
CA SER A 5 -16.92 -16.31 -0.89
C SER A 5 -16.14 -15.60 -2.00
N ALA A 6 -14.98 -16.12 -2.41
CA ALA A 6 -14.14 -15.50 -3.44
C ALA A 6 -14.86 -15.29 -4.80
N THR A 7 -16.00 -15.94 -5.02
CA THR A 7 -16.89 -15.77 -6.17
C THR A 7 -17.72 -14.48 -6.15
N ASP A 8 -17.78 -13.79 -5.02
CA ASP A 8 -18.59 -12.57 -4.83
C ASP A 8 -17.77 -11.27 -4.92
N VAL A 9 -16.47 -11.36 -5.21
CA VAL A 9 -15.57 -10.20 -5.32
C VAL A 9 -15.63 -9.60 -6.73
N SER A 10 -15.97 -8.33 -6.85
CA SER A 10 -15.89 -7.55 -8.09
C SER A 10 -14.68 -6.63 -8.12
N TYR A 11 -14.17 -6.38 -9.34
CA TYR A 11 -13.03 -5.49 -9.60
C TYR A 11 -13.43 -4.44 -10.63
N GLN A 12 -13.18 -3.16 -10.33
CA GLN A 12 -13.40 -2.06 -11.25
C GLN A 12 -12.14 -1.20 -11.31
N VAL A 13 -11.61 -0.97 -12.52
CA VAL A 13 -10.54 0.00 -12.73
C VAL A 13 -11.12 1.41 -12.59
N LEU A 14 -10.46 2.26 -11.82
CA LEU A 14 -10.82 3.68 -11.65
C LEU A 14 -9.73 4.58 -12.21
N ASP A 15 -10.11 5.84 -12.44
CA ASP A 15 -9.18 6.95 -12.60
C ASP A 15 -8.76 7.50 -11.23
N PHE A 16 -7.59 8.13 -11.15
CA PHE A 16 -7.05 8.67 -9.90
C PHE A 16 -7.89 9.81 -9.31
N ASP A 17 -8.63 10.57 -10.13
CA ASP A 17 -9.52 11.63 -9.65
C ASP A 17 -10.80 11.10 -8.97
N GLN A 18 -11.09 9.81 -9.13
CA GLN A 18 -12.18 9.12 -8.45
C GLN A 18 -11.79 8.65 -7.04
N LEU A 19 -10.50 8.69 -6.70
CA LEU A 19 -10.01 8.37 -5.36
C LEU A 19 -10.17 9.58 -4.44
N GLU A 20 -11.01 9.43 -3.42
CA GLU A 20 -11.21 10.47 -2.40
C GLU A 20 -9.88 10.80 -1.71
N GLY A 21 -9.53 12.09 -1.70
CA GLY A 21 -8.31 12.59 -1.05
C GLY A 21 -7.01 12.42 -1.84
N TRP A 22 -7.04 11.76 -3.01
CA TRP A 22 -5.81 11.50 -3.79
C TRP A 22 -5.00 12.76 -4.02
N ALA A 23 -5.60 13.84 -4.53
CA ALA A 23 -4.86 15.06 -4.87
C ALA A 23 -4.22 15.76 -3.64
N GLN A 24 -4.65 15.45 -2.43
CA GLN A 24 -4.19 16.07 -1.18
C GLN A 24 -3.22 15.18 -0.39
N ASP A 25 -3.04 13.93 -0.79
CA ASP A 25 -2.23 12.96 -0.04
C ASP A 25 -0.72 13.29 -0.09
N ASP A 26 0.02 12.79 0.89
CA ASP A 26 1.48 12.93 0.94
C ASP A 26 2.16 11.84 0.10
N HIS A 27 2.17 12.07 -1.20
CA HIS A 27 2.79 11.15 -2.15
C HIS A 27 4.31 11.02 -1.95
N ALA A 28 4.96 12.03 -1.36
CA ALA A 28 6.39 11.98 -1.09
C ALA A 28 6.68 10.96 0.02
N GLU A 29 5.89 10.97 1.10
CA GLU A 29 6.01 9.93 2.14
C GLU A 29 5.60 8.55 1.60
N ALA A 30 4.59 8.46 0.73
CA ALA A 30 4.21 7.21 0.08
C ALA A 30 5.34 6.63 -0.79
N LEU A 31 6.03 7.45 -1.60
CA LEU A 31 7.17 7.01 -2.42
C LEU A 31 8.33 6.53 -1.55
N LYS A 32 8.62 7.21 -0.44
CA LYS A 32 9.65 6.80 0.52
C LYS A 32 9.32 5.44 1.16
N VAL A 33 8.06 5.19 1.51
CA VAL A 33 7.61 3.86 2.01
C VAL A 33 7.69 2.81 0.90
N PHE A 34 7.33 3.15 -0.34
CA PHE A 34 7.48 2.25 -1.49
C PHE A 34 8.95 1.80 -1.67
N LEU A 35 9.90 2.74 -1.60
CA LEU A 35 11.35 2.46 -1.66
C LEU A 35 11.82 1.54 -0.54
N ASN A 36 11.25 1.65 0.67
CA ASN A 36 11.57 0.71 1.75
C ASN A 36 11.21 -0.73 1.37
N THR A 37 10.13 -0.93 0.62
CA THR A 37 9.62 -2.25 0.20
C THR A 37 10.34 -2.81 -1.03
N CYS A 38 10.91 -1.95 -1.87
CA CYS A 38 11.66 -2.36 -3.07
C CYS A 38 12.76 -3.39 -2.80
N ARG A 39 13.36 -3.40 -1.61
CA ARG A 39 14.36 -4.41 -1.21
C ARG A 39 13.83 -5.86 -1.21
N ASP A 40 12.52 -6.02 -1.04
CA ASP A 40 11.85 -7.32 -0.94
C ASP A 40 11.18 -7.75 -2.26
N MET A 41 10.95 -6.81 -3.19
CA MET A 41 10.29 -7.05 -4.47
C MET A 41 11.28 -7.53 -5.54
N LYS A 42 11.31 -8.85 -5.79
CA LYS A 42 12.35 -9.47 -6.64
C LYS A 42 11.93 -9.79 -8.06
N ASP A 43 10.65 -9.68 -8.41
CA ASP A 43 10.23 -9.98 -9.78
C ASP A 43 10.77 -8.91 -10.77
N PRO A 44 11.01 -9.29 -12.04
CA PRO A 44 11.65 -8.38 -13.01
C PRO A 44 10.93 -7.05 -13.21
N ASP A 45 9.60 -7.06 -13.23
CA ASP A 45 8.78 -5.85 -13.40
C ASP A 45 8.99 -4.88 -12.23
N TRP A 46 9.04 -5.41 -11.00
CA TRP A 46 9.32 -4.61 -9.81
C TRP A 46 10.76 -4.09 -9.79
N THR A 47 11.73 -4.88 -10.25
CA THR A 47 13.13 -4.44 -10.30
C THR A 47 13.28 -3.19 -11.19
N ALA A 48 12.67 -3.19 -12.37
CA ALA A 48 12.71 -2.03 -13.27
C ALA A 48 12.02 -0.80 -12.66
N LEU A 49 10.85 -1.00 -12.06
CA LEU A 49 10.09 0.08 -11.42
C LEU A 49 10.81 0.66 -10.19
N CYS A 50 11.39 -0.20 -9.36
CA CYS A 50 12.15 0.20 -8.18
C CYS A 50 13.42 0.99 -8.56
N ASN A 51 14.14 0.58 -9.60
CA ASN A 51 15.26 1.36 -10.13
C ASN A 51 14.84 2.75 -10.59
N PHE A 52 13.63 2.89 -11.18
CA PHE A 52 13.10 4.20 -11.54
C PHE A 52 12.72 5.02 -10.30
N ALA A 53 12.09 4.40 -9.31
CA ALA A 53 11.71 5.05 -8.06
C ALA A 53 12.93 5.59 -7.29
N GLU A 54 14.07 4.89 -7.33
CA GLU A 54 15.33 5.31 -6.69
C GLU A 54 15.89 6.63 -7.23
N ALA A 55 15.46 7.05 -8.42
CA ALA A 55 15.82 8.35 -8.98
C ALA A 55 14.98 9.52 -8.41
N GLU A 56 14.13 9.25 -7.41
CA GLU A 56 13.25 10.23 -6.74
C GLU A 56 12.42 11.07 -7.74
N PRO A 57 11.59 10.44 -8.59
CA PRO A 57 10.70 11.15 -9.51
C PRO A 57 9.66 12.00 -8.76
N GLU A 58 8.92 12.85 -9.49
CA GLU A 58 7.77 13.56 -8.90
C GLU A 58 6.78 12.52 -8.35
N PRO A 59 6.52 12.49 -7.02
CA PRO A 59 5.92 11.31 -6.40
C PRO A 59 4.50 11.02 -6.85
N ARG A 60 3.68 12.06 -7.09
CA ARG A 60 2.32 11.85 -7.56
C ARG A 60 2.30 11.27 -8.97
N GLN A 61 3.07 11.87 -9.89
CA GLN A 61 3.22 11.36 -11.25
C GLN A 61 3.78 9.94 -11.30
N PHE A 62 4.67 9.55 -10.38
CA PHE A 62 5.16 8.18 -10.30
C PHE A 62 4.00 7.17 -10.16
N PHE A 63 3.11 7.40 -9.20
CA PHE A 63 1.96 6.51 -9.01
C PHE A 63 0.98 6.60 -10.19
N GLU A 64 0.72 7.80 -10.71
CA GLU A 64 -0.20 8.02 -11.83
C GLU A 64 0.28 7.37 -13.14
N LEU A 65 1.59 7.25 -13.36
CA LEU A 65 2.16 6.67 -14.57
C LEU A 65 2.31 5.14 -14.52
N PHE A 66 2.65 4.59 -13.36
CA PHE A 66 3.03 3.17 -13.24
C PHE A 66 1.97 2.28 -12.60
N PHE A 67 0.91 2.85 -12.03
CA PHE A 67 -0.14 2.10 -11.35
C PHE A 67 -1.52 2.42 -11.91
N ARG A 68 -2.47 1.53 -11.63
CA ARG A 68 -3.89 1.72 -11.92
C ARG A 68 -4.68 1.49 -10.64
N PRO A 69 -5.51 2.45 -10.21
CA PRO A 69 -6.47 2.23 -9.14
C PRO A 69 -7.44 1.11 -9.51
N VAL A 70 -7.63 0.15 -8.61
CA VAL A 70 -8.62 -0.91 -8.76
C VAL A 70 -9.48 -0.94 -7.52
N LEU A 71 -10.76 -0.60 -7.68
CA LEU A 71 -11.78 -0.78 -6.66
C LEU A 71 -12.10 -2.27 -6.55
N ILE A 72 -12.07 -2.78 -5.32
CA ILE A 72 -12.34 -4.18 -4.97
C ILE A 72 -13.51 -4.18 -4.00
N GLU A 73 -14.57 -4.91 -4.31
CA GLU A 73 -15.80 -4.95 -3.52
C GLU A 73 -16.31 -6.39 -3.37
N ASP A 74 -16.95 -6.70 -2.25
CA ASP A 74 -17.62 -7.99 -1.99
C ASP A 74 -19.10 -7.82 -1.56
N GLY A 75 -19.63 -6.60 -1.72
CA GLY A 75 -20.98 -6.22 -1.31
C GLY A 75 -21.16 -5.94 0.18
N GLN A 76 -20.10 -6.00 0.99
CA GLN A 76 -20.11 -5.60 2.40
C GLN A 76 -19.49 -4.21 2.58
N GLU A 77 -19.87 -3.51 3.66
CA GLU A 77 -19.23 -2.25 4.04
C GLU A 77 -17.79 -2.51 4.51
N ALA A 78 -16.84 -1.72 4.01
CA ALA A 78 -15.42 -1.86 4.36
C ALA A 78 -15.20 -1.57 5.85
N LEU A 79 -14.52 -2.48 6.55
CA LEU A 79 -14.12 -2.31 7.95
C LEU A 79 -12.62 -2.05 8.05
N PHE A 80 -12.24 -0.81 8.38
CA PHE A 80 -10.86 -0.45 8.70
C PHE A 80 -10.55 -0.71 10.18
N THR A 81 -9.44 -1.39 10.45
CA THR A 81 -8.95 -1.65 11.81
C THR A 81 -7.51 -1.13 11.95
N GLY A 82 -6.98 -1.10 13.17
CA GLY A 82 -5.62 -0.66 13.47
C GLY A 82 -4.80 -1.74 14.16
N TYR A 83 -3.50 -1.76 13.87
CA TYR A 83 -2.52 -2.53 14.63
C TYR A 83 -1.34 -1.61 15.00
N PHE A 84 -0.56 -2.01 15.99
CA PHE A 84 0.69 -1.35 16.37
C PHE A 84 1.67 -2.37 16.91
N GLU A 85 2.95 -2.01 16.95
CA GLU A 85 3.98 -2.80 17.62
C GLU A 85 4.07 -2.36 19.09
N PRO A 86 3.76 -3.24 20.07
CA PRO A 86 3.85 -2.87 21.48
C PRO A 86 5.31 -2.75 21.92
N GLU A 87 5.60 -1.71 22.69
CA GLU A 87 6.89 -1.53 23.33
C GLU A 87 6.86 -2.20 24.72
N LEU A 88 7.85 -3.04 25.00
CA LEU A 88 7.97 -3.80 26.25
C LEU A 88 9.36 -3.60 26.84
N ASP A 89 9.42 -3.23 28.12
CA ASP A 89 10.66 -3.26 28.88
C ASP A 89 11.05 -4.71 29.16
N GLY A 90 12.23 -5.12 28.68
CA GLY A 90 12.71 -6.49 28.81
C GLY A 90 14.18 -6.57 29.17
N ASP A 91 14.56 -7.70 29.77
CA ASP A 91 15.95 -8.06 30.05
C ASP A 91 16.24 -9.45 29.45
N ARG A 92 17.46 -9.65 28.94
CA ARG A 92 17.92 -10.95 28.40
C ARG A 92 18.15 -11.96 29.50
N TYR A 93 18.29 -11.51 30.75
CA TYR A 93 18.40 -12.34 31.94
C TYR A 93 17.25 -12.06 32.90
N ARG A 94 16.98 -13.01 33.79
CA ARG A 94 15.96 -12.81 34.82
C ARG A 94 16.38 -11.67 35.76
N SER A 95 15.72 -10.52 35.66
CA SER A 95 15.81 -9.41 36.60
C SER A 95 14.80 -9.56 37.75
N ALA A 96 15.02 -8.82 38.84
CA ALA A 96 14.16 -8.82 40.02
C ALA A 96 12.80 -8.14 39.77
#